data_AF-A0A537NE38-F1
#
_entry.id   AF-A0A537NE38-F1
#
_cell.length_a   1.000
_cell.length_b   1.000
_cell.length_c   1.000
_cell.angle_alpha   90.00
_cell.angle_beta   90.00
_cell.angle_gamma   90.00
#
_symmetry.space_group_name_H-M   'P 1'
#
loop_
_entity.id
_entity.type
_entity.pdbx_description
1 polymer ?
#
loop_
_entity_poly.entity_id
_entity_poly.type
_entity_poly.pdbx_seq_one_letter_code
_entity_poly.pdbx_strand_id
1 'polypeptide(L)'
;MTEYVIRFFVGGFAVSMFAVLGDLFRPKSFAGLFGAAPSVALATLAMAFWNQGPTYAAIEGRSMMIGSLALCLYSIAVCQLTKRYETGALTATLASLILWTAAALGGKWLLLG
;
A
#
# COMPACT_ATOMS: atom_id res chain seq x y z
N MET A 1 6.60 18.41 -15.07
CA MET A 1 5.24 18.23 -15.64
C MET A 1 5.10 16.91 -16.39
N THR A 2 5.98 16.60 -17.35
CA THR A 2 5.94 15.35 -18.13
C THR A 2 5.94 14.08 -17.27
N GLU A 3 6.72 14.06 -16.18
CA GLU A 3 6.77 12.91 -15.26
C GLU A 3 5.42 12.62 -14.59
N TYR A 4 4.66 13.65 -14.19
CA TYR A 4 3.33 13.46 -13.59
C TYR A 4 2.31 12.94 -14.60
N VAL A 5 2.42 13.37 -15.85
CA VAL A 5 1.57 12.86 -16.95
C VAL A 5 1.86 11.39 -17.20
N ILE A 6 3.14 11.00 -17.24
CA ILE A 6 3.56 9.60 -17.40
C ILE A 6 3.07 8.75 -16.22
N ARG A 7 3.22 9.24 -14.97
CA ARG A 7 2.68 8.59 -13.76
C ARG A 7 1.18 8.36 -13.85
N PHE A 8 0.45 9.39 -14.30
CA PHE A 8 -1.00 9.34 -14.42
C PHE A 8 -1.44 8.30 -15.45
N PHE A 9 -0.83 8.29 -16.64
CA PHE A 9 -1.20 7.34 -17.69
C PHE A 9 -0.74 5.92 -17.38
N VAL A 10 0.51 5.71 -16.94
CA VAL A 10 1.02 4.37 -16.63
C VAL A 10 0.31 3.80 -15.40
N GLY A 11 0.17 4.60 -14.34
CA GLY A 11 -0.56 4.22 -13.14
C GLY A 11 -2.04 3.97 -13.42
N GLY A 12 -2.69 4.90 -14.12
CA GLY A 12 -4.11 4.79 -14.48
C GLY A 12 -4.40 3.59 -15.39
N PHE A 13 -3.58 3.39 -16.42
CA PHE A 13 -3.69 2.23 -17.31
C PHE A 13 -3.51 0.91 -16.55
N ALA A 14 -2.49 0.82 -15.70
CA ALA A 14 -2.29 -0.38 -14.89
C ALA A 14 -3.47 -0.64 -13.95
N VAL A 15 -3.98 0.39 -13.25
CA VAL A 15 -5.16 0.27 -12.38
C VAL A 15 -6.39 -0.21 -13.17
N SER A 16 -6.66 0.37 -14.33
CA SER A 16 -7.78 -0.06 -15.19
C SER A 16 -7.60 -1.51 -15.67
N MET A 17 -6.40 -1.89 -16.08
CA MET A 17 -6.10 -3.25 -16.52
C MET A 17 -6.27 -4.28 -15.38
N PHE A 18 -5.79 -3.96 -14.17
CA PHE A 18 -5.98 -4.81 -13.00
C PHE A 18 -7.44 -4.89 -12.52
N ALA A 19 -8.21 -3.82 -12.66
CA ALA A 19 -9.65 -3.83 -12.39
C ALA A 19 -10.39 -4.79 -13.34
N VAL A 20 -10.10 -4.69 -14.65
CA VAL A 20 -10.69 -5.57 -15.68
C VAL A 20 -10.28 -7.03 -15.44
N LEU A 21 -9.00 -7.31 -15.19
CA LEU A 21 -8.51 -8.64 -14.86
C LEU A 21 -9.19 -9.18 -13.58
N GLY A 22 -9.33 -8.33 -12.56
CA GLY A 22 -10.01 -8.67 -11.31
C GLY A 22 -11.48 -9.08 -11.50
N ASP A 23 -12.19 -8.42 -12.41
CA ASP A 23 -13.58 -8.77 -12.74
C ASP A 23 -13.69 -10.03 -13.62
N LEU A 24 -12.69 -10.30 -14.46
CA LEU A 24 -12.66 -11.47 -15.34
C LEU A 24 -12.33 -12.79 -14.61
N PHE A 25 -11.51 -12.76 -13.56
CA PHE A 25 -11.14 -13.96 -12.81
C PHE A 25 -12.16 -14.30 -11.71
N ARG A 26 -12.85 -15.46 -11.84
CA ARG A 26 -13.54 -16.10 -10.72
C ARG A 26 -12.61 -17.08 -10.02
N PRO A 27 -12.58 -17.13 -8.68
CA PRO A 27 -13.46 -16.50 -7.69
C PRO A 27 -13.22 -15.00 -7.42
N LYS A 28 -14.26 -14.26 -6.98
CA LYS A 28 -14.21 -12.82 -6.67
C LYS A 28 -13.15 -12.39 -5.64
N SER A 29 -12.54 -13.32 -4.92
CA SER A 29 -11.38 -13.04 -4.04
C SER A 29 -10.16 -12.52 -4.82
N PHE A 30 -10.02 -12.91 -6.10
CA PHE A 30 -8.90 -12.43 -6.93
C PHE A 30 -9.05 -10.95 -7.31
N ALA A 31 -10.28 -10.44 -7.44
CA ALA A 31 -10.53 -9.01 -7.66
C ALA A 31 -9.93 -8.14 -6.53
N GLY A 32 -10.01 -8.60 -5.28
CA GLY A 32 -9.39 -7.93 -4.15
C GLY A 32 -7.85 -7.94 -4.21
N LEU A 33 -7.26 -9.07 -4.64
CA LEU A 33 -5.80 -9.19 -4.78
C LEU A 33 -5.25 -8.33 -5.93
N PHE A 34 -5.94 -8.30 -7.07
CA PHE A 34 -5.57 -7.46 -8.22
C PHE A 34 -5.89 -5.97 -7.98
N GLY A 35 -6.96 -5.66 -7.25
CA GLY A 35 -7.25 -4.28 -6.82
C GLY A 35 -6.23 -3.75 -5.80
N ALA A 36 -5.65 -4.63 -4.99
CA ALA A 36 -4.55 -4.31 -4.08
C ALA A 36 -3.17 -4.34 -4.77
N ALA A 37 -3.09 -4.66 -6.07
CA ALA A 37 -1.83 -4.76 -6.78
C ALA A 37 -1.09 -3.40 -6.71
N PRO A 38 0.19 -3.39 -6.32
CA PRO A 38 0.95 -2.17 -6.05
C PRO A 38 1.43 -1.50 -7.34
N SER A 39 0.57 -1.36 -8.34
CA SER A 39 0.88 -0.92 -9.70
C SER A 39 1.44 0.49 -9.74
N VAL A 40 0.84 1.39 -8.95
CA VAL A 40 1.32 2.77 -8.80
C VAL A 40 2.67 2.80 -8.08
N ALA A 41 2.90 1.89 -7.13
CA ALA A 41 4.17 1.79 -6.42
C ALA A 41 5.29 1.26 -7.33
N LEU A 42 5.00 0.25 -8.17
CA LEU A 42 5.94 -0.25 -9.18
C LEU A 42 6.32 0.82 -10.20
N ALA A 43 5.34 1.57 -10.71
CA ALA A 43 5.62 2.71 -11.60
C ALA A 43 6.52 3.73 -10.91
N THR A 44 6.21 4.09 -9.65
CA THR A 44 7.00 5.03 -8.83
C THR A 44 8.43 4.55 -8.61
N LEU A 45 8.62 3.27 -8.28
CA LEU A 45 9.94 2.65 -8.12
C LEU A 45 10.76 2.66 -9.42
N ALA A 46 10.12 2.38 -10.56
CA ALA A 46 10.79 2.42 -11.86
C ALA A 46 11.27 3.84 -12.21
N MET A 47 10.48 4.87 -11.95
CA MET A 47 10.94 6.25 -12.15
C MET A 47 11.99 6.67 -11.10
N ALA A 48 11.86 6.23 -9.85
CA ALA A 48 12.85 6.48 -8.81
C ALA A 48 14.22 5.90 -9.21
N PHE A 49 14.23 4.69 -9.78
CA PHE A 49 15.43 4.07 -10.33
C PHE A 49 16.03 4.89 -11.48
N TRP A 50 15.20 5.37 -12.41
CA TRP A 50 15.68 6.14 -13.56
C TRP A 50 16.19 7.53 -13.20
N ASN A 51 15.54 8.21 -12.27
CA ASN A 51 15.84 9.61 -11.93
C ASN A 51 16.91 9.73 -10.84
N GLN A 52 16.92 8.83 -9.85
CA GLN A 52 17.74 8.96 -8.64
C GLN A 52 18.70 7.77 -8.44
N GLY A 53 18.62 6.76 -9.31
CA GLY A 53 19.52 5.61 -9.31
C GLY A 53 19.08 4.43 -8.43
N PRO A 54 19.83 3.32 -8.49
CA PRO A 54 19.48 2.05 -7.86
C PRO A 54 19.42 2.12 -6.33
N THR A 55 20.33 2.87 -5.70
CA THR A 55 20.43 2.98 -4.25
C THR A 55 19.20 3.65 -3.65
N TYR A 56 18.69 4.70 -4.31
CA TYR A 56 17.49 5.40 -3.87
C TYR A 56 16.24 4.52 -4.05
N ALA A 57 16.12 3.85 -5.20
CA ALA A 57 15.03 2.90 -5.44
C ALA A 57 15.02 1.75 -4.41
N ALA A 58 16.19 1.25 -3.98
CA ALA A 58 16.28 0.22 -2.95
C ALA A 58 15.76 0.71 -1.58
N ILE A 59 16.04 1.96 -1.21
CA ILE A 59 15.55 2.58 0.05
C ILE A 59 14.02 2.77 0.00
N GLU A 60 13.51 3.29 -1.11
CA GLU A 60 12.05 3.43 -1.31
C GLU A 60 11.35 2.07 -1.24
N GLY A 61 11.91 1.05 -1.89
CA GLY A 61 11.36 -0.32 -1.83
C GLY A 61 11.35 -0.90 -0.42
N ARG A 62 12.41 -0.70 0.36
CA ARG A 62 12.44 -1.11 1.79
C ARG A 62 11.40 -0.36 2.62
N SER A 63 11.23 0.94 2.36
CA SER A 63 10.22 1.76 3.03
C SER A 63 8.79 1.28 2.72
N MET A 64 8.52 0.89 1.46
CA MET A 64 7.24 0.31 1.06
C MET A 64 6.95 -1.01 1.78
N MET A 65 7.95 -1.87 1.98
CA MET A 65 7.80 -3.13 2.74
C MET A 65 7.39 -2.87 4.19
N ILE A 66 8.07 -1.93 4.86
CA ILE A 66 7.76 -1.51 6.24
C ILE A 66 6.33 -0.96 6.33
N GLY A 67 5.95 -0.10 5.37
CA GLY A 67 4.59 0.44 5.29
C GLY A 67 3.53 -0.66 5.12
N SER A 68 3.81 -1.69 4.31
CA SER A 68 2.89 -2.82 4.13
C SER A 68 2.68 -3.62 5.41
N LEU A 69 3.76 -3.87 6.17
CA LEU A 69 3.69 -4.57 7.46
C LEU A 69 2.85 -3.78 8.46
N ALA A 70 3.07 -2.47 8.54
CA ALA A 70 2.27 -1.60 9.39
C ALA A 70 0.78 -1.64 8.99
N LEU A 71 0.45 -1.56 7.70
CA LEU A 71 -0.93 -1.65 7.21
C LEU A 71 -1.57 -3.00 7.53
N CYS A 72 -0.78 -4.08 7.49
CA CYS A 72 -1.25 -5.41 7.85
C CYS A 72 -1.64 -5.48 9.33
N LEU A 73 -0.79 -4.95 10.22
CA LEU A 73 -1.08 -4.83 11.65
C LEU A 73 -2.30 -3.97 11.93
N TYR A 74 -2.44 -2.83 11.24
CA TYR A 74 -3.64 -1.99 11.29
C TYR A 74 -4.89 -2.79 10.93
N SER A 75 -4.85 -3.50 9.81
CA SER A 75 -5.99 -4.26 9.29
C SER A 75 -6.41 -5.37 10.27
N ILE A 76 -5.43 -6.06 10.87
CA ILE A 76 -5.70 -7.06 11.92
C ILE A 76 -6.31 -6.39 13.15
N ALA A 77 -5.77 -5.27 13.62
CA ALA A 77 -6.27 -4.56 14.79
C ALA A 77 -7.71 -4.08 14.59
N VAL A 78 -8.04 -3.46 13.45
CA VAL A 78 -9.41 -3.05 13.12
C VAL A 78 -10.35 -4.25 13.10
N CYS A 79 -9.96 -5.33 12.41
CA CYS A 79 -10.79 -6.52 12.29
C CYS A 79 -11.08 -7.15 13.66
N GLN A 80 -10.08 -7.18 14.54
CA GLN A 80 -10.23 -7.68 15.91
C GLN A 80 -11.07 -6.75 16.78
N LEU A 81 -10.88 -5.43 16.72
CA LEU A 81 -11.69 -4.48 17.49
C LEU A 81 -13.17 -4.52 17.08
N THR A 82 -13.45 -4.60 15.78
CA THR A 82 -14.83 -4.64 15.28
C THR A 82 -15.49 -5.99 15.57
N LYS A 83 -14.81 -7.13 15.33
CA LYS A 83 -15.42 -8.46 15.52
C LYS A 83 -15.45 -8.94 16.97
N ARG A 84 -14.46 -8.59 17.79
CA ARG A 84 -14.32 -9.13 19.16
C ARG A 84 -14.90 -8.20 20.22
N TYR A 85 -14.81 -6.90 20.01
CA TYR A 85 -15.23 -5.90 21.00
C TYR A 85 -16.50 -5.15 20.57
N GLU A 86 -17.10 -5.50 19.43
CA GLU A 86 -18.31 -4.87 18.85
C GLU A 86 -18.24 -3.34 18.85
N THR A 87 -17.01 -2.82 18.74
CA THR A 87 -16.78 -1.38 18.74
C THR A 87 -17.24 -0.77 17.43
N GLY A 88 -17.86 0.42 17.51
CA GLY A 88 -18.28 1.15 16.32
C GLY A 88 -17.13 1.32 15.34
N ALA A 89 -17.38 1.07 14.04
CA ALA A 89 -16.33 1.07 13.01
C ALA A 89 -15.48 2.36 13.01
N LEU A 90 -16.08 3.51 13.32
CA LEU A 90 -15.39 4.79 13.46
C LEU A 90 -14.35 4.80 14.58
N THR A 91 -14.68 4.29 15.77
CA THR A 91 -13.74 4.31 16.91
C THR A 91 -12.65 3.27 16.71
N ALA A 92 -12.98 2.10 16.15
CA ALA A 92 -12.01 1.05 15.84
C ALA A 92 -10.96 1.51 14.81
N THR A 93 -11.38 2.20 13.76
CA THR A 93 -10.49 2.71 12.71
C THR A 93 -9.62 3.87 13.19
N LEU A 94 -10.17 4.80 13.97
CA LEU A 94 -9.42 5.92 14.56
C LEU A 94 -8.38 5.46 15.59
N ALA A 95 -8.73 4.52 16.47
CA ALA A 95 -7.79 3.97 17.44
C ALA A 95 -6.66 3.19 16.74
N SER A 96 -7.01 2.40 15.72
CA SER A 96 -6.01 1.63 14.96
C SER A 96 -5.09 2.55 14.15
N LEU A 97 -5.55 3.74 13.75
CA LEU A 97 -4.74 4.72 13.01
C LEU A 97 -3.53 5.17 13.81
N ILE A 98 -3.67 5.32 15.13
CA ILE A 98 -2.58 5.63 16.05
C ILE A 98 -1.57 4.48 16.10
N LEU A 99 -2.07 3.25 16.08
CA LEU A 99 -1.23 2.03 16.10
C LEU A 99 -0.46 1.89 14.78
N TRP A 100 -1.07 2.24 13.65
CA TRP A 100 -0.44 2.27 12.34
C TRP A 100 0.67 3.32 12.25
N THR A 101 0.41 4.55 12.68
CA THR A 101 1.42 5.62 12.65
C THR A 101 2.57 5.32 13.59
N ALA A 102 2.29 4.78 14.78
CA ALA A 102 3.33 4.33 15.72
C ALA A 102 4.19 3.21 15.12
N ALA A 103 3.58 2.20 14.48
CA ALA A 103 4.30 1.10 13.84
C ALA A 103 5.13 1.56 12.62
N ALA A 104 4.57 2.46 11.79
CA ALA A 104 5.25 2.99 10.62
C ALA A 104 6.45 3.88 11.00
N LEU A 105 6.26 4.77 11.98
CA LEU A 105 7.33 5.63 12.48
C LEU A 105 8.40 4.80 13.21
N GLY A 106 8.00 3.89 14.10
CA GLY A 106 8.93 3.00 14.80
C GLY A 106 9.72 2.10 13.86
N GLY A 107 9.06 1.52 12.84
CA GLY A 107 9.72 0.70 11.83
C GLY A 107 10.71 1.49 10.97
N LYS A 108 10.37 2.72 10.59
CA LYS A 108 11.30 3.62 9.87
C LYS A 108 12.53 3.93 10.73
N TRP A 109 12.33 4.29 11.99
CA TRP A 109 13.44 4.59 12.92
C TRP A 109 14.33 3.38 13.21
N LEU A 110 13.76 2.16 13.28
CA LEU A 110 14.51 0.95 13.62
C LEU A 110 15.28 0.35 12.43
N LEU A 111 14.76 0.48 11.21
CA LEU A 111 15.30 -0.21 10.02
C LEU A 111 16.05 0.71 9.03
N LEU A 112 15.84 2.02 9.11
CA LEU A 112 16.45 3.01 8.20
C LEU A 112 17.24 4.11 8.94
N GLY A 113 17.50 3.92 10.24
CA GLY A 113 18.33 4.81 11.06
C GLY A 113 19.71 5.04 10.47
#